data_AF-A0A8B6FZ14-F1
#
_entry.id   AF-A0A8B6FZ14-F1
#
_cell.length_a   1.000
_cell.length_b   1.000
_cell.length_c   1.000
_cell.angle_alpha   90.00
_cell.angle_beta   90.00
_cell.angle_gamma   90.00
#
_symmetry.space_group_name_H-M   'P 1'
#
loop_
_entity.id
_entity.type
_entity.pdbx_description
1 polymer ?
#
loop_
_entity_poly.entity_id
_entity_poly.type
_entity_poly.pdbx_seq_one_letter_code
_entity_poly.pdbx_strand_id
1 'polypeptide(L)'
;MKPLSDILQQVKSSASFQNIERDLKDVKENLINSVKYIKSRISTNNIQKTKAVEEIRYMRKSIDEYLNQLEQKLLDDLESKHSKLQSNMDILVQQMEQRASQIDRMQSELTNLIQYATDLQIYICLIEIDKSSSRVANYFENLEQGDDLSEKNLNMSISSDLQYILQDVKSFGDITISISPSTLQVKTIRKDQAQQLVPNIPDVEQIKPFRMYAMTIPDNMFPLLIEACVVLPDDTFIILDKSQLLLFSNNVCFVRKIYTFRDITLDVCFVKTNTVAVALGSANKIALVCVKKNRIIKIVRLSHKCDGVAVDDNMMVVSSDEKSTLINLNDMCCTILQGVRANHISLFKGNLYGVLDENNESRVSCYKNNGEHIWTFTHLEIDEARGLTLDKNGCIYIASSNNNSIVVVSPDGKRCSSILSEHDGIHWPWSIDINKESGLMMVPYDSSGEWDTESFDSAFVYKIPNV
;
A
#
# COMPACT_ATOMS: atom_id res chain seq x y z
N MET A 1 39.82 62.68 18.56
CA MET A 1 39.50 61.40 17.89
C MET A 1 40.59 60.41 18.25
N LYS A 2 40.25 59.20 18.72
CA LYS A 2 41.27 58.17 18.97
C LYS A 2 41.90 57.72 17.64
N PRO A 3 43.20 57.42 17.58
CA PRO A 3 43.85 56.91 16.38
C PRO A 3 43.18 55.64 15.87
N LEU A 4 43.02 55.51 14.55
CA LEU A 4 42.39 54.36 13.90
C LEU A 4 43.09 53.02 14.25
N SER A 5 44.41 53.07 14.51
CA SER A 5 45.21 51.94 14.98
C SER A 5 44.69 51.36 16.29
N ASP A 6 44.30 52.21 17.23
CA ASP A 6 43.90 51.82 18.58
C ASP A 6 42.48 51.23 18.57
N ILE A 7 41.63 51.72 17.67
CA ILE A 7 40.28 51.17 17.42
C ILE A 7 40.40 49.76 16.81
N LEU A 8 41.28 49.57 15.82
CA LEU A 8 41.55 48.27 15.22
C LEU A 8 42.14 47.27 16.21
N GLN A 9 43.03 47.71 17.09
CA GLN A 9 43.60 46.87 18.13
C GLN A 9 42.54 46.50 19.17
N GLN A 10 41.65 47.42 19.55
CA GLN A 10 40.50 47.16 20.41
C GLN A 10 39.51 46.16 19.81
N VAL A 11 39.21 46.25 18.51
CA VAL A 11 38.31 45.32 17.81
C VAL A 11 38.94 43.91 17.75
N LYS A 12 40.23 43.80 17.45
CA LYS A 12 40.94 42.50 17.45
C LYS A 12 41.02 41.86 18.83
N SER A 13 41.15 42.67 19.88
CA SER A 13 41.09 42.20 21.27
C SER A 13 39.67 42.05 21.81
N SER A 14 38.64 42.37 21.02
CA SER A 14 37.25 42.32 21.48
C SER A 14 36.80 40.86 21.61
N ALA A 15 36.04 40.59 22.68
CA ALA A 15 35.45 39.27 22.91
C ALA A 15 34.57 38.81 21.73
N SER A 16 33.93 39.75 21.04
CA SER A 16 33.10 39.46 19.86
C SER A 16 33.94 38.92 18.67
N PHE A 17 35.08 39.55 18.37
CA PHE A 17 35.96 39.09 17.30
C PHE A 17 36.59 37.72 17.59
N GLN A 18 37.05 37.51 18.83
CA GLN A 18 37.58 36.21 19.27
C GLN A 18 36.52 35.10 19.28
N ASN A 19 35.26 35.44 19.60
CA ASN A 19 34.15 34.51 19.51
C ASN A 19 33.84 34.12 18.05
N ILE A 20 33.80 35.08 17.13
CA ILE A 20 33.57 34.81 15.70
C ILE A 20 34.70 33.94 15.11
N GLU A 21 35.95 34.22 15.44
CA GLU A 21 37.09 33.42 14.98
C GLU A 21 37.01 31.97 15.49
N ARG A 22 36.65 31.79 16.76
CA ARG A 22 36.45 30.47 17.38
C ARG A 22 35.26 29.74 16.74
N ASP A 23 34.16 30.42 16.51
CA ASP A 23 32.97 29.85 15.87
C ASP A 23 33.25 29.41 14.43
N LEU A 24 34.02 30.20 13.66
CA LEU A 24 34.46 29.82 12.31
C LEU A 24 35.36 28.58 12.32
N LYS A 25 36.23 28.45 13.33
CA LYS A 25 37.09 27.27 13.49
C LYS A 25 36.27 26.01 13.82
N ASP A 26 35.30 26.13 14.74
CA ASP A 26 34.39 25.04 15.09
C ASP A 26 33.54 24.61 13.89
N VAL A 27 33.05 25.57 13.08
CA VAL A 27 32.30 25.26 11.84
C VAL A 27 33.18 24.54 10.81
N LYS A 28 34.44 24.97 10.63
CA LYS A 28 35.38 24.28 9.73
C LYS A 28 35.64 22.84 10.17
N GLU A 29 35.83 22.62 11.46
CA GLU A 29 36.06 21.28 12.01
C GLU A 29 34.82 20.39 11.88
N ASN A 30 33.63 20.94 12.10
CA ASN A 30 32.37 20.25 11.84
C ASN A 30 32.23 19.83 10.38
N LEU A 31 32.58 20.70 9.42
CA LEU A 31 32.54 20.37 7.99
C LEU A 31 33.49 19.22 7.63
N ILE A 32 34.72 19.23 8.16
CA ILE A 32 35.70 18.16 7.93
C ILE A 32 35.17 16.81 8.48
N ASN A 33 34.60 16.83 9.69
CA ASN A 33 34.05 15.63 10.32
C ASN A 33 32.82 15.11 9.57
N SER A 34 31.93 15.99 9.11
CA SER A 34 30.79 15.64 8.25
C SER A 34 31.23 14.96 6.96
N VAL A 35 32.25 15.49 6.27
CA VAL A 35 32.77 14.89 5.04
C VAL A 35 33.36 13.50 5.31
N LYS A 36 34.12 13.33 6.39
CA LYS A 36 34.68 12.03 6.78
C LYS A 36 33.59 11.01 7.10
N TYR A 37 32.55 11.43 7.81
CA TYR A 37 31.39 10.60 8.12
C TYR A 37 30.65 10.14 6.85
N ILE A 38 30.37 11.06 5.93
CA ILE A 38 29.69 10.74 4.66
C ILE A 38 30.52 9.76 3.82
N LYS A 39 31.84 9.96 3.69
CA LYS A 39 32.73 9.03 2.97
C LYS A 39 32.72 7.62 3.56
N SER A 40 32.69 7.50 4.88
CA SER A 40 32.56 6.21 5.57
C SER A 40 31.22 5.54 5.24
N ARG A 41 30.10 6.28 5.29
CA ARG A 41 28.77 5.74 4.98
C ARG A 41 28.62 5.31 3.52
N ILE A 42 29.21 6.04 2.58
CA ILE A 42 29.26 5.61 1.17
C ILE A 42 29.95 4.25 1.05
N SER A 43 31.06 4.04 1.78
CA SER A 43 31.79 2.77 1.77
C SER A 43 30.94 1.63 2.35
N THR A 44 30.25 1.88 3.47
CA THR A 44 29.32 0.89 4.07
C THR A 44 28.16 0.54 3.14
N ASN A 45 27.54 1.53 2.48
CA ASN A 45 26.44 1.30 1.54
C ASN A 45 26.89 0.44 0.35
N ASN A 46 28.11 0.64 -0.16
CA ASN A 46 28.64 -0.18 -1.24
C ASN A 46 28.80 -1.65 -0.81
N ILE A 47 29.25 -1.91 0.42
CA ILE A 47 29.34 -3.27 0.97
C ILE A 47 27.95 -3.91 1.09
N GLN A 48 26.96 -3.17 1.61
CA GLN A 48 25.58 -3.65 1.73
C GLN A 48 24.96 -3.97 0.37
N LYS A 49 25.19 -3.13 -0.65
CA LYS A 49 24.78 -3.39 -2.03
C LYS A 49 25.37 -4.71 -2.54
N THR A 50 26.66 -4.95 -2.35
CA THR A 50 27.31 -6.18 -2.82
C THR A 50 26.71 -7.42 -2.16
N LYS A 51 26.46 -7.38 -0.84
CA LYS A 51 25.81 -8.49 -0.13
C LYS A 51 24.40 -8.78 -0.64
N ALA A 52 23.59 -7.73 -0.86
CA ALA A 52 22.25 -7.91 -1.42
C ALA A 52 22.27 -8.58 -2.80
N VAL A 53 23.26 -8.23 -3.65
CA VAL A 53 23.44 -8.88 -4.95
C VAL A 53 23.81 -10.37 -4.82
N GLU A 54 24.66 -10.72 -3.85
CA GLU A 54 25.04 -12.11 -3.58
C GLU A 54 23.85 -12.94 -3.09
N GLU A 55 23.01 -12.40 -2.19
CA GLU A 55 21.81 -13.06 -1.68
C GLU A 55 20.77 -13.31 -2.78
N ILE A 56 20.52 -12.32 -3.64
CA ILE A 56 19.62 -12.47 -4.79
C ILE A 56 20.09 -13.60 -5.72
N ARG A 57 21.40 -13.64 -6.02
CA ARG A 57 22.00 -14.69 -6.86
C ARG A 57 21.91 -16.06 -6.22
N TYR A 58 22.16 -16.15 -4.91
CA TYR A 58 22.04 -17.39 -4.15
C TYR A 58 20.60 -17.92 -4.20
N MET A 59 19.61 -17.05 -3.92
CA MET A 59 18.20 -17.42 -3.94
C MET A 59 17.77 -17.93 -5.33
N ARG A 60 18.17 -17.22 -6.41
CA ARG A 60 17.89 -17.67 -7.77
C ARG A 60 18.45 -19.06 -8.04
N LYS A 61 19.71 -19.30 -7.69
CA LYS A 61 20.36 -20.59 -7.86
C LYS A 61 19.64 -21.72 -7.11
N SER A 62 19.20 -21.45 -5.88
CA SER A 62 18.46 -22.42 -5.07
C SER A 62 17.10 -22.77 -5.68
N ILE A 63 16.40 -21.81 -6.27
CA ILE A 63 15.12 -22.05 -6.98
C ILE A 63 15.37 -22.93 -8.21
N ASP A 64 16.38 -22.60 -9.01
CA ASP A 64 16.72 -23.36 -10.21
C ASP A 64 17.10 -24.81 -9.86
N GLU A 65 17.91 -25.02 -8.82
CA GLU A 65 18.27 -26.36 -8.34
C GLU A 65 17.06 -27.18 -7.88
N TYR A 66 16.10 -26.55 -7.18
CA TYR A 66 14.89 -27.24 -6.74
C TYR A 66 13.98 -27.63 -7.91
N LEU A 67 13.80 -26.73 -8.88
CA LEU A 67 12.99 -27.04 -10.07
C LEU A 67 13.62 -28.17 -10.90
N ASN A 68 14.96 -28.18 -11.04
CA ASN A 68 15.67 -29.27 -11.71
C ASN A 68 15.47 -30.62 -10.99
N GLN A 69 15.45 -30.63 -9.64
CA GLN A 69 15.16 -31.85 -8.88
C GLN A 69 13.74 -32.36 -9.09
N LEU A 70 12.75 -31.46 -9.15
CA LEU A 70 11.36 -31.83 -9.42
C LEU A 70 11.19 -32.38 -10.85
N GLU A 71 11.83 -31.76 -11.83
CA GLU A 71 11.86 -32.23 -13.21
C GLU A 71 12.45 -33.62 -13.30
N GLN A 72 13.65 -33.84 -12.74
CA GLN A 72 14.32 -35.13 -12.78
C GLN A 72 13.47 -36.23 -12.14
N LYS A 73 12.86 -35.94 -10.98
CA LYS A 73 11.99 -36.89 -10.30
C LYS A 73 10.77 -37.28 -11.13
N LEU A 74 10.19 -36.34 -11.88
CA LEU A 74 9.05 -36.61 -12.76
C LEU A 74 9.48 -37.44 -13.98
N LEU A 75 10.63 -37.13 -14.56
CA LEU A 75 11.20 -37.89 -15.68
C LEU A 75 11.52 -39.34 -15.28
N ASP A 76 12.13 -39.54 -14.11
CA ASP A 76 12.44 -40.87 -13.58
C ASP A 76 11.16 -41.70 -13.34
N ASP A 77 10.08 -41.08 -12.81
CA ASP A 77 8.78 -41.75 -12.63
C ASP A 77 8.11 -42.10 -13.96
N LEU A 78 8.21 -41.20 -14.96
CA LEU A 78 7.72 -41.44 -16.30
C LEU A 78 8.45 -42.61 -16.97
N GLU A 79 9.79 -42.63 -16.91
CA GLU A 79 10.60 -43.68 -17.50
C GLU A 79 10.35 -45.03 -16.83
N SER A 80 10.22 -45.06 -15.50
CA SER A 80 9.88 -46.25 -14.74
C SER A 80 8.51 -46.81 -15.12
N LYS A 81 7.47 -45.95 -15.19
CA LYS A 81 6.12 -46.36 -15.59
C LYS A 81 6.07 -46.81 -17.05
N HIS A 82 6.75 -46.11 -17.95
CA HIS A 82 6.83 -46.48 -19.35
C HIS A 82 7.53 -47.83 -19.53
N SER A 83 8.69 -48.03 -18.91
CA SER A 83 9.45 -49.29 -18.97
C SER A 83 8.64 -50.46 -18.43
N LYS A 84 7.89 -50.26 -17.34
CA LYS A 84 7.00 -51.30 -16.80
C LYS A 84 5.85 -51.62 -17.74
N LEU A 85 5.23 -50.60 -18.34
CA LEU A 85 4.17 -50.79 -19.32
C LEU A 85 4.69 -51.54 -20.55
N GLN A 86 5.82 -51.11 -21.09
CA GLN A 86 6.49 -51.73 -22.23
C GLN A 86 6.84 -53.19 -21.95
N SER A 87 7.47 -53.49 -20.81
CA SER A 87 7.80 -54.86 -20.43
C SER A 87 6.56 -55.76 -20.33
N ASN A 88 5.44 -55.25 -19.81
CA ASN A 88 4.20 -56.01 -19.75
C ASN A 88 3.63 -56.28 -21.15
N MET A 89 3.70 -55.30 -22.05
CA MET A 89 3.27 -55.46 -23.44
C MET A 89 4.16 -56.45 -24.19
N ASP A 90 5.48 -56.39 -24.02
CA ASP A 90 6.42 -57.32 -24.64
C ASP A 90 6.17 -58.77 -24.20
N ILE A 91 5.90 -58.98 -22.90
CA ILE A 91 5.53 -60.32 -22.38
C ILE A 91 4.24 -60.80 -23.04
N LEU A 92 3.23 -59.94 -23.18
CA LEU A 92 1.95 -60.30 -23.81
C LEU A 92 2.16 -60.65 -25.30
N VAL A 93 2.94 -59.85 -26.02
CA VAL A 93 3.29 -60.11 -27.43
C VAL A 93 4.02 -61.45 -27.56
N GLN A 94 5.03 -61.72 -26.73
CA GLN A 94 5.75 -62.99 -26.75
C GLN A 94 4.83 -64.20 -26.49
N GLN A 95 3.91 -64.09 -25.53
CA GLN A 95 2.93 -65.15 -25.26
C GLN A 95 2.00 -65.39 -26.46
N MET A 96 1.58 -64.33 -27.14
CA MET A 96 0.75 -64.41 -28.34
C MET A 96 1.50 -65.05 -29.51
N GLU A 97 2.72 -64.61 -29.79
CA GLU A 97 3.57 -65.15 -30.86
C GLU A 97 3.90 -66.64 -30.65
N GLN A 98 4.18 -67.03 -29.40
CA GLN A 98 4.41 -68.44 -29.06
C GLN A 98 3.19 -69.31 -29.35
N ARG A 99 1.99 -68.84 -28.98
CA ARG A 99 0.74 -69.57 -29.23
C ARG A 99 0.39 -69.61 -30.71
N ALA A 100 0.58 -68.51 -31.44
CA ALA A 100 0.41 -68.46 -32.90
C ALA A 100 1.34 -69.48 -33.58
N SER A 101 2.62 -69.52 -33.21
CA SER A 101 3.59 -70.48 -33.73
C SER A 101 3.24 -71.94 -33.43
N GLN A 102 2.63 -72.21 -32.26
CA GLN A 102 2.13 -73.55 -31.93
C GLN A 102 0.99 -73.95 -32.86
N ILE A 103 0.04 -73.05 -33.12
CA ILE A 103 -1.06 -73.30 -34.06
C ILE A 103 -0.52 -73.54 -35.47
N ASP A 104 0.44 -72.75 -35.95
CA ASP A 104 1.04 -72.91 -37.27
C ASP A 104 1.70 -74.30 -37.43
N ARG A 105 2.42 -74.76 -36.40
CA ARG A 105 3.01 -76.12 -36.39
C ARG A 105 1.94 -77.20 -36.48
N MET A 106 0.89 -77.07 -35.67
CA MET A 106 -0.21 -78.04 -35.64
C MET A 106 -0.98 -78.08 -36.98
N GLN A 107 -1.16 -76.92 -37.63
CA GLN A 107 -1.75 -76.86 -38.97
C GLN A 107 -0.86 -77.54 -40.02
N SER A 108 0.46 -77.33 -39.95
CA SER A 108 1.43 -77.99 -40.84
C SER A 108 1.47 -79.51 -40.64
N GLU A 109 1.48 -79.97 -39.40
CA GLU A 109 1.41 -81.40 -39.04
C GLU A 109 0.12 -82.04 -39.55
N LEU A 110 -1.03 -81.40 -39.32
CA LEU A 110 -2.31 -81.87 -39.82
C LEU A 110 -2.31 -81.96 -41.36
N THR A 111 -1.78 -80.96 -42.05
CA THR A 111 -1.69 -80.94 -43.51
C THR A 111 -0.84 -82.09 -44.05
N ASN A 112 0.29 -82.37 -43.39
CA ASN A 112 1.18 -83.49 -43.76
C ASN A 112 0.54 -84.85 -43.47
N LEU A 113 -0.16 -85.01 -42.34
CA LEU A 113 -0.80 -86.27 -41.95
C LEU A 113 -1.99 -86.60 -42.87
N ILE A 114 -2.75 -85.60 -43.31
CA ILE A 114 -3.84 -85.79 -44.30
C ILE A 114 -3.30 -86.37 -45.63
N GLN A 115 -2.05 -86.07 -46.00
CA GLN A 115 -1.46 -86.55 -47.25
C GLN A 115 -0.88 -87.98 -47.16
N TYR A 116 -0.42 -88.44 -45.99
CA TYR A 116 0.41 -89.65 -45.89
C TYR A 116 0.10 -90.61 -44.72
N ALA A 117 -0.84 -90.30 -43.83
CA ALA A 117 -1.09 -91.07 -42.60
C ALA A 117 -2.33 -91.98 -42.66
N THR A 118 -2.45 -92.90 -41.70
CA THR A 118 -3.62 -93.78 -41.53
C THR A 118 -4.77 -93.07 -40.80
N ASP A 119 -6.02 -93.50 -41.02
CA ASP A 119 -7.22 -92.93 -40.39
C ASP A 119 -7.12 -92.84 -38.85
N LEU A 120 -6.49 -93.83 -38.21
CA LEU A 120 -6.29 -93.83 -36.76
C LEU A 120 -5.30 -92.74 -36.30
N GLN A 121 -4.22 -92.50 -37.07
CA GLN A 121 -3.25 -91.45 -36.78
C GLN A 121 -3.85 -90.05 -36.98
N ILE A 122 -4.67 -89.88 -38.01
CA ILE A 122 -5.43 -88.65 -38.24
C ILE A 122 -6.40 -88.40 -37.08
N TYR A 123 -7.13 -89.42 -36.63
CA TYR A 123 -8.08 -89.31 -35.51
C TYR A 123 -7.40 -88.91 -34.19
N ILE A 124 -6.25 -89.51 -33.85
CA ILE A 124 -5.49 -89.14 -32.63
C ILE A 124 -4.99 -87.69 -32.71
N CYS A 125 -4.45 -87.28 -33.86
CA CYS A 125 -3.99 -85.91 -34.08
C CYS A 125 -5.13 -84.88 -33.94
N LEU A 126 -6.32 -85.17 -34.48
CA LEU A 126 -7.49 -84.31 -34.35
C LEU A 126 -7.93 -84.10 -32.89
N ILE A 127 -7.88 -85.15 -32.05
CA ILE A 127 -8.18 -85.02 -30.61
C ILE A 127 -7.17 -84.12 -29.90
N GLU A 128 -5.90 -84.21 -30.26
CA GLU A 128 -4.85 -83.37 -29.66
C GLU A 128 -4.94 -81.91 -30.11
N ILE A 129 -5.33 -81.69 -31.37
CA ILE A 129 -5.64 -80.36 -31.92
C ILE A 129 -6.85 -79.75 -31.23
N ASP A 130 -7.94 -80.48 -31.08
CA ASP A 130 -9.16 -80.01 -30.43
C ASP A 130 -8.90 -79.55 -28.98
N LYS A 131 -8.17 -80.37 -28.20
CA LYS A 131 -7.76 -80.03 -26.83
C LYS A 131 -6.91 -78.76 -26.76
N SER A 132 -6.00 -78.58 -27.71
CA SER A 132 -5.11 -77.40 -27.75
C SER A 132 -5.86 -76.15 -28.22
N SER A 133 -6.79 -76.31 -29.16
CA SER A 133 -7.68 -75.25 -29.63
C SER A 133 -8.57 -74.72 -28.50
N SER A 134 -9.17 -75.61 -27.69
CA SER A 134 -9.96 -75.20 -26.52
C SER A 134 -9.13 -74.43 -25.50
N ARG A 135 -7.84 -74.77 -25.31
CA ARG A 135 -6.93 -74.03 -24.41
C ARG A 135 -6.61 -72.63 -24.92
N VAL A 136 -6.55 -72.42 -26.23
CA VAL A 136 -6.36 -71.10 -26.83
C VAL A 136 -7.66 -70.28 -26.75
N ALA A 137 -8.82 -70.90 -27.00
CA ALA A 137 -10.12 -70.25 -26.85
C ALA A 137 -10.34 -69.72 -25.43
N ASN A 138 -10.09 -70.54 -24.40
CA ASN A 138 -10.16 -70.11 -23.00
C ASN A 138 -9.17 -68.98 -22.67
N TYR A 139 -8.02 -68.93 -23.35
CA TYR A 139 -7.06 -67.84 -23.17
C TYR A 139 -7.59 -66.52 -23.76
N PHE A 140 -8.21 -66.55 -24.93
CA PHE A 140 -8.87 -65.36 -25.51
C PHE A 140 -10.07 -64.91 -24.67
N GLU A 141 -10.89 -65.82 -24.14
CA GLU A 141 -11.99 -65.45 -23.24
C GLU A 141 -11.47 -64.74 -21.97
N ASN A 142 -10.35 -65.18 -21.41
CA ASN A 142 -9.72 -64.51 -20.27
C ASN A 142 -9.13 -63.14 -20.62
N LEU A 143 -8.66 -62.94 -21.86
CA LEU A 143 -8.14 -61.66 -22.34
C LEU A 143 -9.25 -60.66 -22.66
N GLU A 144 -10.39 -61.11 -23.18
CA GLU A 144 -11.58 -60.28 -23.41
C GLU A 144 -12.22 -59.84 -22.10
N GLN A 145 -12.17 -60.69 -21.06
CA GLN A 145 -12.65 -60.35 -19.72
C GLN A 145 -11.65 -59.50 -18.92
N GLY A 146 -10.39 -59.42 -19.35
CA GLY A 146 -9.33 -58.65 -18.71
C GLY A 146 -9.04 -57.30 -19.39
N ASP A 147 -8.33 -56.41 -18.69
CA ASP A 147 -7.90 -55.10 -19.23
C ASP A 147 -6.65 -55.18 -20.11
N ASP A 148 -6.19 -56.38 -20.49
CA ASP A 148 -4.91 -56.58 -21.19
C ASP A 148 -4.93 -56.07 -22.64
N LEU A 149 -6.09 -56.12 -23.30
CA LEU A 149 -6.32 -55.62 -24.66
C LEU A 149 -6.82 -54.16 -24.70
N SER A 150 -7.01 -53.53 -23.55
CA SER A 150 -7.45 -52.13 -23.48
C SER A 150 -6.37 -51.16 -23.99
N GLU A 151 -6.77 -50.05 -24.60
CA GLU A 151 -5.83 -48.99 -25.01
C GLU A 151 -5.22 -48.32 -23.77
N LYS A 152 -3.92 -48.55 -23.55
CA LYS A 152 -3.17 -47.97 -22.43
C LYS A 152 -2.49 -46.67 -22.88
N ASN A 153 -3.10 -45.53 -22.55
CA ASN A 153 -2.59 -44.20 -22.87
C ASN A 153 -1.82 -43.57 -21.70
N LEU A 154 -0.63 -43.02 -21.97
CA LEU A 154 0.15 -42.23 -21.01
C LEU A 154 -0.31 -40.78 -21.03
N ASN A 155 -1.05 -40.36 -20.00
CA ASN A 155 -1.50 -38.99 -19.84
C ASN A 155 -0.62 -38.26 -18.81
N MET A 156 -0.11 -37.09 -19.17
CA MET A 156 0.62 -36.20 -18.26
C MET A 156 -0.22 -34.96 -17.95
N SER A 157 -0.36 -34.64 -16.67
CA SER A 157 -0.89 -33.36 -16.21
C SER A 157 0.20 -32.63 -15.42
N ILE A 158 0.38 -31.35 -15.74
CA ILE A 158 1.31 -30.48 -15.03
C ILE A 158 0.60 -29.95 -13.79
N SER A 159 1.28 -29.94 -12.64
CA SER A 159 0.72 -29.38 -11.40
C SER A 159 0.29 -27.92 -11.60
N SER A 160 -0.91 -27.60 -11.12
CA SER A 160 -1.43 -26.23 -11.07
C SER A 160 -0.50 -25.28 -10.30
N ASP A 161 0.26 -25.80 -9.33
CA ASP A 161 1.16 -25.01 -8.48
C ASP A 161 2.28 -24.36 -9.29
N LEU A 162 2.79 -25.04 -10.32
CA LEU A 162 3.79 -24.48 -11.24
C LEU A 162 3.21 -23.38 -12.13
N GLN A 163 1.92 -23.44 -12.45
CA GLN A 163 1.24 -22.39 -13.22
C GLN A 163 1.10 -21.11 -12.40
N TYR A 164 0.85 -21.22 -11.09
CA TYR A 164 0.81 -20.08 -10.18
C TYR A 164 2.19 -19.40 -10.06
N ILE A 165 3.29 -20.16 -10.01
CA ILE A 165 4.64 -19.58 -9.99
C ILE A 165 4.90 -18.69 -11.23
N LEU A 166 4.44 -19.11 -12.40
CA LEU A 166 4.63 -18.37 -13.65
C LEU A 166 3.74 -17.11 -13.76
N GLN A 167 2.63 -17.04 -13.02
CA GLN A 167 1.66 -15.93 -13.10
C GLN A 167 1.74 -14.95 -11.92
N ASP A 168 2.06 -15.45 -10.72
CA ASP A 168 1.96 -14.70 -9.47
C ASP A 168 3.29 -14.07 -9.03
N VAL A 169 4.44 -14.64 -9.42
CA VAL A 169 5.76 -14.08 -9.10
C VAL A 169 6.12 -12.97 -10.08
N LYS A 170 5.74 -11.73 -9.75
CA LYS A 170 5.97 -10.54 -10.60
C LYS A 170 7.26 -9.77 -10.27
N SER A 171 7.86 -10.03 -9.11
CA SER A 171 9.13 -9.42 -8.71
C SER A 171 9.93 -10.37 -7.80
N PHE A 172 11.25 -10.20 -7.78
CA PHE A 172 12.18 -10.95 -6.90
C PHE A 172 12.20 -10.41 -5.46
N GLY A 173 11.63 -9.22 -5.24
CA GLY A 173 11.70 -8.47 -3.99
C GLY A 173 11.93 -6.98 -4.25
N ASP A 174 11.80 -6.18 -3.20
CA ASP A 174 11.91 -4.72 -3.27
C ASP A 174 13.18 -4.24 -2.54
N ILE A 175 13.92 -3.32 -3.16
CA ILE A 175 15.06 -2.66 -2.52
C ILE A 175 14.56 -1.37 -1.87
N THR A 176 14.58 -1.32 -0.54
CA THR A 176 14.21 -0.14 0.23
C THR A 176 15.45 0.57 0.78
N ILE A 177 15.46 1.90 0.73
CA ILE A 177 16.52 2.73 1.33
C ILE A 177 15.95 3.34 2.59
N SER A 178 16.40 2.87 3.75
CA SER A 178 16.01 3.45 5.04
C SER A 178 16.91 4.63 5.39
N ILE A 179 16.29 5.75 5.77
CA ILE A 179 17.00 6.96 6.20
C ILE A 179 16.83 7.07 7.70
N SER A 180 17.89 6.77 8.44
CA SER A 180 17.94 6.97 9.89
C SER A 180 18.58 8.32 10.23
N PRO A 181 18.12 9.03 11.28
CA PRO A 181 18.74 10.28 11.72
C PRO A 181 20.23 10.08 12.04
N SER A 182 21.06 11.01 11.60
CA SER A 182 22.51 10.92 11.80
C SER A 182 22.89 11.11 13.26
N THR A 183 23.83 10.31 13.76
CA THR A 183 24.41 10.48 15.10
C THR A 183 25.43 11.63 15.18
N LEU A 184 25.67 12.32 14.07
CA LEU A 184 26.64 13.41 13.98
C LEU A 184 26.09 14.65 14.69
N GLN A 185 26.70 15.03 15.82
CA GLN A 185 26.39 16.28 16.50
C GLN A 185 27.14 17.43 15.83
N VAL A 186 26.40 18.35 15.20
CA VAL A 186 26.95 19.56 14.57
C VAL A 186 26.77 20.74 15.53
N LYS A 187 27.87 21.39 15.90
CA LYS A 187 27.79 22.65 16.67
C LYS A 187 27.40 23.80 15.75
N THR A 188 26.36 24.52 16.09
CA THR A 188 25.91 25.74 15.40
C THR A 188 26.44 26.99 16.09
N ILE A 189 26.64 28.06 15.31
CA ILE A 189 27.05 29.38 15.81
C ILE A 189 25.96 29.89 16.75
N ARG A 190 26.31 30.31 17.97
CA ARG A 190 25.36 30.90 18.93
C ARG A 190 24.90 32.27 18.43
N LYS A 191 23.60 32.44 18.20
CA LYS A 191 22.99 33.75 17.96
C LYS A 191 22.63 34.40 19.30
N ASP A 192 23.62 34.80 20.09
CA ASP A 192 23.37 35.57 21.31
C ASP A 192 23.68 37.05 21.04
N GLN A 193 22.62 37.83 20.78
CA GLN A 193 22.40 39.26 21.10
C GLN A 193 21.48 39.96 20.07
N ALA A 194 20.17 39.82 20.25
CA ALA A 194 19.15 40.79 19.80
C ALA A 194 17.83 40.64 20.58
N GLN A 195 17.89 40.38 21.89
CA GLN A 195 16.72 40.38 22.78
C GLN A 195 17.00 41.24 24.01
N GLN A 196 17.00 42.56 23.80
CA GLN A 196 16.62 43.54 24.81
C GLN A 196 15.80 44.61 24.09
N LEU A 197 14.62 44.92 24.65
CA LEU A 197 13.56 45.80 24.14
C LEU A 197 12.52 45.13 23.21
N VAL A 198 11.67 44.28 23.79
CA VAL A 198 10.29 44.15 23.32
C VAL A 198 9.39 44.74 24.43
N PRO A 199 8.65 45.83 24.17
CA PRO A 199 7.67 46.37 25.10
C PRO A 199 6.56 45.36 25.37
N ASN A 200 5.84 45.58 26.48
CA ASN A 200 4.66 44.86 26.94
C ASN A 200 3.84 44.18 25.83
N ILE A 201 3.43 42.96 26.14
CA ILE A 201 2.37 42.19 25.48
C ILE A 201 1.21 43.15 25.19
N PRO A 202 0.83 43.36 23.92
CA PRO A 202 -0.41 44.06 23.60
C PRO A 202 -1.57 43.16 23.98
N ASP A 203 -2.58 43.78 24.58
CA ASP A 203 -3.92 43.21 24.72
C ASP A 203 -4.39 42.56 23.42
N VAL A 204 -5.17 41.49 23.60
CA VAL A 204 -5.82 40.72 22.54
C VAL A 204 -6.83 41.62 21.82
N GLU A 205 -6.38 42.35 20.82
CA GLU A 205 -7.24 42.98 19.80
C GLU A 205 -6.38 43.35 18.58
N GLN A 206 -6.33 42.43 17.60
CA GLN A 206 -6.19 42.70 16.15
C GLN A 206 -6.14 41.36 15.39
N ILE A 207 -7.31 40.85 15.05
CA ILE A 207 -7.47 39.76 14.08
C ILE A 207 -6.95 40.25 12.73
N LYS A 208 -5.91 39.59 12.21
CA LYS A 208 -5.40 39.79 10.84
C LYS A 208 -6.46 39.33 9.84
N PRO A 209 -6.54 39.95 8.64
CA PRO A 209 -7.63 39.72 7.69
C PRO A 209 -7.66 38.26 7.24
N PHE A 210 -8.70 37.54 7.65
CA PHE A 210 -9.13 36.34 6.96
C PHE A 210 -9.75 36.74 5.63
N ARG A 211 -9.58 35.93 4.59
CA ARG A 211 -10.23 36.15 3.31
C ARG A 211 -11.23 35.04 3.09
N MET A 212 -12.50 35.38 3.23
CA MET A 212 -13.57 34.49 2.81
C MET A 212 -13.61 34.49 1.28
N TYR A 213 -13.48 33.30 0.69
CA TYR A 213 -13.53 33.13 -0.75
C TYR A 213 -14.74 32.25 -1.07
N ALA A 214 -15.75 32.82 -1.72
CA ALA A 214 -16.74 32.00 -2.40
C ALA A 214 -16.00 31.27 -3.54
N MET A 215 -16.21 29.95 -3.62
CA MET A 215 -15.58 29.16 -4.68
C MET A 215 -16.15 29.59 -6.03
N THR A 216 -15.27 29.90 -6.98
CA THR A 216 -15.73 30.24 -8.34
C THR A 216 -15.90 28.96 -9.14
N ILE A 217 -17.14 28.51 -9.29
CA ILE A 217 -17.51 27.36 -10.11
C ILE A 217 -18.42 27.74 -11.29
N PRO A 218 -18.43 26.97 -12.38
CA PRO A 218 -19.37 27.17 -13.47
C PRO A 218 -20.83 26.99 -13.02
N ASP A 219 -21.76 27.81 -13.52
CA ASP A 219 -23.19 27.80 -13.13
C ASP A 219 -23.87 26.43 -13.25
N ASN A 220 -23.41 25.59 -14.17
CA ASN A 220 -23.95 24.24 -14.38
C ASN A 220 -23.50 23.19 -13.34
N MET A 221 -22.68 23.59 -12.37
CA MET A 221 -22.11 22.71 -11.36
C MET A 221 -22.73 22.92 -9.97
N PHE A 222 -23.60 23.93 -9.79
CA PHE A 222 -24.30 24.19 -8.54
C PHE A 222 -25.54 23.29 -8.36
N PRO A 223 -25.85 22.86 -7.12
CA PRO A 223 -25.06 22.99 -5.89
C PRO A 223 -23.98 21.90 -5.74
N LEU A 224 -22.83 22.27 -5.16
CA LEU A 224 -21.81 21.30 -4.73
C LEU A 224 -22.21 20.65 -3.41
N LEU A 225 -21.78 19.40 -3.22
CA LEU A 225 -21.89 18.66 -1.97
C LEU A 225 -20.49 18.19 -1.56
N ILE A 226 -19.77 19.05 -0.86
CA ILE A 226 -18.37 18.78 -0.50
C ILE A 226 -18.31 17.80 0.65
N GLU A 227 -17.80 16.60 0.38
CA GLU A 227 -17.58 15.55 1.38
C GLU A 227 -16.23 15.70 2.07
N ALA A 228 -15.20 16.13 1.32
CA ALA A 228 -13.86 16.30 1.84
C ALA A 228 -13.02 17.25 0.99
N CYS A 229 -11.97 17.80 1.59
CA CYS A 229 -11.01 18.67 0.92
C CYS A 229 -9.57 18.31 1.27
N VAL A 230 -8.64 18.62 0.37
CA VAL A 230 -7.21 18.54 0.64
C VAL A 230 -6.46 19.72 0.01
N VAL A 231 -5.52 20.29 0.75
CA VAL A 231 -4.61 21.34 0.29
C VAL A 231 -3.31 20.70 -0.19
N LEU A 232 -2.96 20.92 -1.45
CA LEU A 232 -1.72 20.40 -2.03
C LEU A 232 -0.51 21.26 -1.63
N PRO A 233 0.72 20.72 -1.72
CA PRO A 233 1.94 21.47 -1.37
C PRO A 233 2.17 22.76 -2.17
N ASP A 234 1.53 22.90 -3.33
CA ASP A 234 1.58 24.10 -4.17
C ASP A 234 0.40 25.07 -3.91
N ASP A 235 -0.29 24.91 -2.77
CA ASP A 235 -1.46 25.68 -2.35
C ASP A 235 -2.66 25.58 -3.30
N THR A 236 -2.68 24.59 -4.19
CA THR A 236 -3.89 24.24 -4.95
C THR A 236 -4.79 23.32 -4.12
N PHE A 237 -6.08 23.30 -4.42
CA PHE A 237 -7.05 22.56 -3.63
C PHE A 237 -7.65 21.43 -4.45
N ILE A 238 -7.88 20.30 -3.79
CA ILE A 238 -8.72 19.24 -4.32
C ILE A 238 -9.96 19.12 -3.45
N ILE A 239 -11.10 19.11 -4.11
CA ILE A 239 -12.41 18.99 -3.49
C ILE A 239 -13.03 17.69 -3.96
N LEU A 240 -13.56 16.93 -3.01
CA LEU A 240 -14.37 15.77 -3.25
C LEU A 240 -15.84 16.17 -3.17
N ASP A 241 -16.48 16.34 -4.32
CA ASP A 241 -17.89 16.68 -4.46
C ASP A 241 -18.70 15.42 -4.77
N LYS A 242 -19.38 14.85 -3.77
CA LYS A 242 -20.06 13.52 -3.77
C LYS A 242 -19.22 12.33 -4.23
N SER A 243 -18.91 12.27 -5.51
CA SER A 243 -18.14 11.22 -6.16
C SER A 243 -17.28 11.79 -7.30
N GLN A 244 -17.11 13.11 -7.32
CA GLN A 244 -16.30 13.83 -8.29
C GLN A 244 -15.09 14.44 -7.60
N LEU A 245 -13.91 14.20 -8.17
CA LEU A 245 -12.68 14.80 -7.70
C LEU A 245 -12.39 16.05 -8.53
N LEU A 246 -12.42 17.21 -7.91
CA LEU A 246 -12.31 18.51 -8.57
C LEU A 246 -11.00 19.20 -8.18
N LEU A 247 -10.36 19.87 -9.13
CA LEU A 247 -9.15 20.66 -8.90
C LEU A 247 -9.50 22.14 -8.92
N PHE A 248 -9.06 22.85 -7.90
CA PHE A 248 -9.16 24.30 -7.77
C PHE A 248 -7.77 24.92 -7.66
N SER A 249 -7.65 26.13 -8.20
CA SER A 249 -6.43 26.94 -8.07
C SER A 249 -6.31 27.51 -6.66
N ASN A 250 -5.14 28.05 -6.32
CA ASN A 250 -4.88 28.75 -5.06
C ASN A 250 -5.76 30.00 -4.83
N ASN A 251 -6.43 30.51 -5.88
CA ASN A 251 -7.42 31.58 -5.78
C ASN A 251 -8.86 31.04 -5.68
N VAL A 252 -9.02 29.75 -5.38
CA VAL A 252 -10.33 29.08 -5.20
C VAL A 252 -11.19 29.12 -6.46
N CYS A 253 -10.56 29.22 -7.65
CA CYS A 253 -11.23 29.08 -8.94
C CYS A 253 -11.15 27.65 -9.43
N PHE A 254 -12.28 27.11 -9.91
CA PHE A 254 -12.34 25.80 -10.55
C PHE A 254 -11.39 25.73 -11.75
N VAL A 255 -10.56 24.69 -11.77
CA VAL A 255 -9.60 24.44 -12.86
C VAL A 255 -10.14 23.35 -13.76
N ARG A 256 -10.48 22.19 -13.20
CA ARG A 256 -11.01 21.04 -13.94
C ARG A 256 -11.54 19.94 -13.01
N LYS A 257 -12.36 19.05 -13.58
CA LYS A 257 -12.66 17.74 -13.01
C LYS A 257 -11.51 16.76 -13.29
N ILE A 258 -11.00 16.10 -12.25
CA ILE A 258 -9.93 15.10 -12.33
C ILE A 258 -10.51 13.73 -12.65
N TYR A 259 -11.52 13.28 -11.89
CA TYR A 259 -12.08 11.94 -12.02
C TYR A 259 -13.52 11.88 -11.47
N THR A 260 -14.31 10.90 -11.93
CA THR A 260 -15.64 10.61 -11.39
C THR A 260 -15.69 9.14 -10.97
N PHE A 261 -15.96 8.91 -9.70
CA PHE A 261 -16.13 7.61 -9.10
C PHE A 261 -17.57 7.10 -9.30
N ARG A 262 -17.72 5.78 -9.28
CA ARG A 262 -19.03 5.11 -9.28
C ARG A 262 -19.48 4.71 -7.87
N ASP A 263 -18.52 4.59 -6.97
CA ASP A 263 -18.73 4.25 -5.57
C ASP A 263 -18.89 5.54 -4.74
N ILE A 264 -19.57 5.45 -3.60
CA ILE A 264 -19.66 6.54 -2.61
C ILE A 264 -18.26 6.84 -2.09
N THR A 265 -17.91 8.12 -2.05
CA THR A 265 -16.60 8.59 -1.57
C THR A 265 -16.78 9.46 -0.35
N LEU A 266 -15.98 9.23 0.69
CA LEU A 266 -16.17 9.89 1.99
C LEU A 266 -15.01 10.84 2.35
N ASP A 267 -13.79 10.51 1.93
CA ASP A 267 -12.62 11.29 2.32
C ASP A 267 -11.52 11.28 1.24
N VAL A 268 -10.66 12.30 1.27
CA VAL A 268 -9.52 12.47 0.37
C VAL A 268 -8.31 13.02 1.12
N CYS A 269 -7.13 12.44 0.87
CA CYS A 269 -5.87 12.99 1.39
C CYS A 269 -4.75 13.00 0.35
N PHE A 270 -3.76 13.86 0.59
CA PHE A 270 -2.57 13.95 -0.24
C PHE A 270 -1.59 12.84 0.13
N VAL A 271 -1.06 12.13 -0.88
CA VAL A 271 -0.14 11.02 -0.67
C VAL A 271 1.29 11.46 -0.96
N LYS A 272 1.62 11.65 -2.24
CA LYS A 272 2.90 12.16 -2.74
C LYS A 272 2.81 12.47 -4.22
N THR A 273 3.64 13.38 -4.71
CA THR A 273 3.90 13.56 -6.15
C THR A 273 2.61 13.62 -7.01
N ASN A 274 1.77 14.65 -6.80
CA ASN A 274 0.48 14.82 -7.51
C ASN A 274 -0.46 13.60 -7.42
N THR A 275 -0.38 12.85 -6.32
CA THR A 275 -1.27 11.70 -6.06
C THR A 275 -2.06 11.98 -4.80
N VAL A 276 -3.36 11.73 -4.89
CA VAL A 276 -4.27 11.72 -3.73
C VAL A 276 -4.84 10.32 -3.53
N ALA A 277 -5.20 10.00 -2.31
CA ALA A 277 -5.95 8.81 -1.95
C ALA A 277 -7.39 9.22 -1.67
N VAL A 278 -8.34 8.46 -2.21
CA VAL A 278 -9.77 8.68 -1.99
C VAL A 278 -10.36 7.45 -1.33
N ALA A 279 -11.02 7.63 -0.19
CA ALA A 279 -11.74 6.59 0.52
C ALA A 279 -13.08 6.32 -0.16
N LEU A 280 -13.26 5.10 -0.67
CA LEU A 280 -14.50 4.63 -1.29
C LEU A 280 -15.32 3.85 -0.26
N GLY A 281 -16.00 4.59 0.63
CA GLY A 281 -16.57 4.11 1.91
C GLY A 281 -17.20 2.74 1.88
N SER A 282 -18.37 2.63 1.25
CA SER A 282 -19.15 1.38 1.17
C SER A 282 -18.53 0.30 0.27
N ALA A 283 -17.52 0.67 -0.54
CA ALA A 283 -16.85 -0.26 -1.43
C ALA A 283 -15.63 -0.94 -0.79
N ASN A 284 -15.29 -0.60 0.46
CA ASN A 284 -14.14 -1.10 1.21
C ASN A 284 -12.83 -0.97 0.40
N LYS A 285 -12.64 0.19 -0.24
CA LYS A 285 -11.52 0.42 -1.17
C LYS A 285 -10.95 1.81 -1.02
N ILE A 286 -9.67 1.94 -1.34
CA ILE A 286 -9.01 3.22 -1.53
C ILE A 286 -8.59 3.32 -2.99
N ALA A 287 -8.90 4.44 -3.63
CA ALA A 287 -8.38 4.75 -4.95
C ALA A 287 -7.22 5.74 -4.84
N LEU A 288 -6.04 5.35 -5.33
CA LEU A 288 -4.95 6.29 -5.56
C LEU A 288 -5.15 6.94 -6.93
N VAL A 289 -5.28 8.26 -6.97
CA VAL A 289 -5.55 9.04 -8.19
C VAL A 289 -4.40 9.96 -8.48
N CYS A 290 -3.87 9.90 -9.70
CA CYS A 290 -2.87 10.86 -10.16
C CYS A 290 -3.56 12.10 -10.73
N VAL A 291 -3.44 13.21 -10.02
CA VAL A 291 -4.06 14.52 -10.31
C VAL A 291 -3.62 15.09 -11.67
N LYS A 292 -2.35 14.85 -12.05
CA LYS A 292 -1.84 15.29 -13.36
C LYS A 292 -2.31 14.42 -14.52
N LYS A 293 -2.51 13.12 -14.29
CA LYS A 293 -2.90 12.15 -15.32
C LYS A 293 -4.41 11.93 -15.39
N ASN A 294 -5.19 12.55 -14.49
CA ASN A 294 -6.65 12.43 -14.41
C ASN A 294 -7.15 10.98 -14.41
N ARG A 295 -6.46 10.09 -13.68
CA ARG A 295 -6.81 8.67 -13.63
C ARG A 295 -6.41 8.00 -12.32
N ILE A 296 -7.14 6.95 -11.97
CA ILE A 296 -6.76 6.00 -10.93
C ILE A 296 -5.47 5.29 -11.36
N ILE A 297 -4.49 5.25 -10.46
CA ILE A 297 -3.23 4.52 -10.64
C ILE A 297 -3.21 3.20 -9.89
N LYS A 298 -3.97 3.08 -8.79
CA LYS A 298 -4.03 1.87 -7.96
C LYS A 298 -5.33 1.86 -7.16
N ILE A 299 -5.86 0.66 -6.93
CA ILE A 299 -6.96 0.42 -6.00
C ILE A 299 -6.45 -0.52 -4.91
N VAL A 300 -6.65 -0.14 -3.66
CA VAL A 300 -6.33 -0.94 -2.48
C VAL A 300 -7.64 -1.46 -1.91
N ARG A 301 -7.77 -2.76 -1.72
CA ARG A 301 -8.96 -3.37 -1.10
C ARG A 301 -8.73 -3.56 0.38
N LEU A 302 -9.74 -3.22 1.18
CA LEU A 302 -9.73 -3.32 2.63
C LEU A 302 -10.71 -4.39 3.08
N SER A 303 -10.50 -4.90 4.30
CA SER A 303 -11.40 -5.85 4.94
C SER A 303 -12.56 -5.17 5.68
N HIS A 304 -12.70 -3.85 5.58
CA HIS A 304 -13.72 -3.04 6.25
C HIS A 304 -13.98 -1.75 5.48
N LYS A 305 -15.04 -1.02 5.89
CA LYS A 305 -15.40 0.29 5.36
C LYS A 305 -14.28 1.30 5.57
N CYS A 306 -14.28 2.36 4.80
CA CYS A 306 -13.27 3.42 4.91
C CYS A 306 -13.94 4.79 4.96
N ASP A 307 -13.99 5.36 6.15
CA ASP A 307 -14.63 6.65 6.40
C ASP A 307 -13.59 7.76 6.31
N GLY A 308 -12.47 7.63 7.04
CA GLY A 308 -11.35 8.57 7.01
C GLY A 308 -10.08 7.98 6.40
N VAL A 309 -9.27 8.81 5.75
CA VAL A 309 -7.96 8.44 5.19
C VAL A 309 -6.93 9.54 5.41
N ALA A 310 -5.75 9.17 5.90
CA ALA A 310 -4.64 10.10 6.05
C ALA A 310 -3.31 9.47 5.72
N VAL A 311 -2.35 10.31 5.34
CA VAL A 311 -0.98 9.89 5.01
C VAL A 311 0.02 10.78 5.72
N ASP A 312 1.04 10.16 6.28
CA ASP A 312 2.27 10.83 6.72
C ASP A 312 3.47 9.97 6.33
N ASP A 313 4.41 10.59 5.63
CA ASP A 313 5.54 9.92 4.96
C ASP A 313 5.11 8.73 4.07
N ASN A 314 5.44 7.51 4.49
CA ASN A 314 5.13 6.27 3.78
C ASN A 314 4.01 5.47 4.44
N MET A 315 3.37 6.03 5.47
CA MET A 315 2.30 5.36 6.19
C MET A 315 0.98 6.01 5.84
N MET A 316 0.04 5.19 5.42
CA MET A 316 -1.35 5.57 5.21
C MET A 316 -2.18 4.93 6.31
N VAL A 317 -3.06 5.68 6.95
CA VAL A 317 -4.08 5.12 7.83
C VAL A 317 -5.44 5.29 7.17
N VAL A 318 -6.26 4.26 7.32
CA VAL A 318 -7.67 4.30 6.97
C VAL A 318 -8.48 3.92 8.18
N SER A 319 -9.45 4.74 8.55
CA SER A 319 -10.31 4.51 9.69
C SER A 319 -11.73 4.16 9.27
N SER A 320 -12.44 3.52 10.17
CA SER A 320 -13.89 3.46 10.17
C SER A 320 -14.45 3.53 11.59
N ASP A 321 -15.76 3.58 11.68
CA ASP A 321 -16.55 3.39 12.89
C ASP A 321 -16.27 2.09 13.67
N GLU A 322 -15.66 1.07 13.05
CA GLU A 322 -15.37 -0.23 13.65
C GLU A 322 -13.89 -0.42 14.02
N LYS A 323 -12.98 -0.02 13.13
CA LYS A 323 -11.52 -0.22 13.28
C LYS A 323 -10.74 0.62 12.28
N SER A 324 -9.43 0.73 12.52
CA SER A 324 -8.51 1.39 11.60
C SER A 324 -7.47 0.40 11.07
N THR A 325 -7.01 0.62 9.85
CA THR A 325 -5.93 -0.14 9.22
C THR A 325 -4.81 0.81 8.86
N LEU A 326 -3.61 0.47 9.30
CA LEU A 326 -2.38 1.12 8.91
C LEU A 326 -1.78 0.39 7.70
N ILE A 327 -1.47 1.11 6.65
CA ILE A 327 -0.99 0.60 5.36
C ILE A 327 0.36 1.24 5.09
N ASN A 328 1.40 0.43 4.97
CA ASN A 328 2.68 0.92 4.50
C ASN A 328 2.64 1.04 2.97
N LEU A 329 2.84 2.23 2.44
CA LEU A 329 2.71 2.53 1.01
C LEU A 329 3.84 1.95 0.16
N ASN A 330 4.93 1.48 0.77
CA ASN A 330 6.05 0.88 0.04
C ASN A 330 5.78 -0.58 -0.33
N ASP A 331 5.32 -1.39 0.64
CA ASP A 331 5.05 -2.83 0.49
C ASP A 331 3.55 -3.15 0.41
N MET A 332 2.68 -2.16 0.67
CA MET A 332 1.23 -2.31 0.83
C MET A 332 0.81 -3.26 1.95
N CYS A 333 1.69 -3.53 2.91
CA CYS A 333 1.34 -4.34 4.07
C CYS A 333 0.33 -3.59 4.94
N CYS A 334 -0.79 -4.28 5.24
CA CYS A 334 -1.86 -3.77 6.07
C CYS A 334 -1.74 -4.34 7.50
N THR A 335 -1.74 -3.47 8.49
CA THR A 335 -1.82 -3.82 9.91
C THR A 335 -3.14 -3.30 10.48
N ILE A 336 -3.98 -4.21 10.96
CA ILE A 336 -5.25 -3.83 11.57
C ILE A 336 -4.99 -3.35 13.01
N LEU A 337 -5.44 -2.15 13.32
CA LEU A 337 -5.36 -1.53 14.65
C LEU A 337 -6.69 -1.76 15.38
N GLN A 338 -6.74 -2.81 16.20
CA GLN A 338 -7.93 -3.09 17.01
C GLN A 338 -8.13 -1.99 18.06
N GLY A 339 -9.36 -1.50 18.21
CA GLY A 339 -9.72 -0.47 19.19
C GLY A 339 -9.46 0.98 18.75
N VAL A 340 -8.83 1.20 17.59
CA VAL A 340 -8.71 2.54 16.99
C VAL A 340 -9.90 2.76 16.06
N ARG A 341 -10.92 3.48 16.54
CA ARG A 341 -12.16 3.81 15.82
C ARG A 341 -12.19 5.31 15.57
N ALA A 342 -12.49 5.71 14.33
CA ALA A 342 -12.58 7.13 13.98
C ALA A 342 -13.37 7.33 12.69
N ASN A 343 -14.24 8.34 12.66
CA ASN A 343 -14.95 8.78 11.45
C ASN A 343 -13.99 9.54 10.54
N HIS A 344 -13.13 10.37 11.13
CA HIS A 344 -12.05 11.08 10.44
C HIS A 344 -10.73 10.86 11.19
N ILE A 345 -9.63 10.73 10.44
CA ILE A 345 -8.32 10.41 11.02
C ILE A 345 -7.22 11.26 10.38
N SER A 346 -6.19 11.58 11.14
CA SER A 346 -4.97 12.21 10.65
C SER A 346 -3.74 11.49 11.19
N LEU A 347 -2.64 11.57 10.46
CA LEU A 347 -1.36 10.96 10.81
C LEU A 347 -0.30 12.07 10.94
N PHE A 348 0.45 12.04 12.04
CA PHE A 348 1.53 13.01 12.26
C PHE A 348 2.64 12.42 13.11
N LYS A 349 3.85 12.40 12.55
CA LYS A 349 5.08 11.90 13.19
C LYS A 349 4.91 10.49 13.80
N GLY A 350 4.16 9.64 13.11
CA GLY A 350 3.91 8.25 13.51
C GLY A 350 2.82 8.06 14.58
N ASN A 351 2.12 9.11 15.00
CA ASN A 351 0.93 9.01 15.81
C ASN A 351 -0.33 9.20 14.95
N LEU A 352 -1.43 8.58 15.39
CA LEU A 352 -2.74 8.71 14.79
C LEU A 352 -3.61 9.59 15.67
N TYR A 353 -4.35 10.49 15.04
CA TYR A 353 -5.30 11.39 15.68
C TYR A 353 -6.64 11.12 15.05
N GLY A 354 -7.57 10.55 15.81
CA GLY A 354 -8.90 10.20 15.34
C GLY A 354 -9.95 11.05 16.01
N VAL A 355 -10.94 11.50 15.24
CA VAL A 355 -12.19 12.02 15.75
C VAL A 355 -13.24 10.93 15.63
N LEU A 356 -13.99 10.73 16.71
CA LEU A 356 -15.18 9.91 16.71
C LEU A 356 -16.30 10.70 17.35
N ASP A 357 -17.44 10.72 16.67
CA ASP A 357 -18.70 11.19 17.21
C ASP A 357 -19.60 9.97 17.45
N GLU A 358 -19.94 9.70 18.71
CA GLU A 358 -20.72 8.53 19.12
C GLU A 358 -21.69 8.97 20.22
N ASN A 359 -23.01 8.78 20.02
CA ASN A 359 -24.06 9.18 20.96
C ASN A 359 -24.07 10.68 21.32
N ASN A 360 -23.82 11.57 20.34
CA ASN A 360 -23.70 13.03 20.54
C ASN A 360 -22.56 13.43 21.49
N GLU A 361 -21.55 12.57 21.65
CA GLU A 361 -20.32 12.90 22.35
C GLU A 361 -19.14 12.79 21.39
N SER A 362 -18.66 13.95 20.97
CA SER A 362 -17.48 14.07 20.12
C SER A 362 -16.20 13.97 20.94
N ARG A 363 -15.29 13.12 20.49
CA ARG A 363 -13.98 12.90 21.12
C ARG A 363 -12.86 12.90 20.11
N VAL A 364 -11.74 13.47 20.51
CA VAL A 364 -10.46 13.39 19.78
C VAL A 364 -9.55 12.46 20.55
N SER A 365 -9.03 11.41 19.92
CA SER A 365 -8.13 10.46 20.57
C SER A 365 -6.82 10.35 19.81
N CYS A 366 -5.73 10.27 20.57
CA CYS A 366 -4.38 10.11 20.05
C CYS A 366 -3.87 8.70 20.36
N TYR A 367 -3.31 8.06 19.35
CA TYR A 367 -2.78 6.70 19.42
C TYR A 367 -1.38 6.64 18.81
N LYS A 368 -0.55 5.71 19.26
CA LYS A 368 0.68 5.36 18.54
C LYS A 368 0.33 4.49 17.32
N ASN A 369 1.22 4.43 16.33
CA ASN A 369 1.06 3.57 15.13
C ASN A 369 0.84 2.06 15.39
N ASN A 370 1.08 1.57 16.61
CA ASN A 370 0.78 0.20 17.03
C ASN A 370 -0.65 0.05 17.61
N GLY A 371 -1.44 1.12 17.66
CA GLY A 371 -2.80 1.18 18.23
C GLY A 371 -2.85 1.49 19.72
N GLU A 372 -1.71 1.67 20.39
CA GLU A 372 -1.68 2.02 21.82
C GLU A 372 -2.25 3.44 22.02
N HIS A 373 -3.27 3.54 22.87
CA HIS A 373 -3.88 4.82 23.26
C HIS A 373 -2.91 5.69 24.08
N ILE A 374 -2.87 6.99 23.78
CA ILE A 374 -2.04 7.97 24.48
C ILE A 374 -2.92 8.89 25.34
N TRP A 375 -3.93 9.51 24.74
CA TRP A 375 -4.86 10.40 25.44
C TRP A 375 -6.16 10.57 24.63
N THR A 376 -7.22 11.01 25.32
CA THR A 376 -8.49 11.42 24.71
C THR A 376 -8.85 12.80 25.23
N PHE A 377 -9.35 13.64 24.33
CA PHE A 377 -9.84 14.98 24.60
C PHE A 377 -11.34 15.03 24.29
N THR A 378 -12.11 15.51 25.26
CA THR A 378 -13.56 15.74 25.20
C THR A 378 -13.83 17.11 25.80
N HIS A 379 -14.53 17.97 25.07
CA HIS A 379 -14.84 19.32 25.50
C HIS A 379 -16.10 19.82 24.80
N LEU A 380 -16.88 20.70 25.44
CA LEU A 380 -18.11 21.27 24.87
C LEU A 380 -17.88 22.10 23.60
N GLU A 381 -16.63 22.49 23.34
CA GLU A 381 -16.24 23.26 22.16
C GLU A 381 -16.13 22.37 20.91
N ILE A 382 -15.99 21.05 21.09
CA ILE A 382 -15.92 20.09 19.99
C ILE A 382 -17.20 19.27 19.96
N ASP A 383 -18.27 19.87 19.48
CA ASP A 383 -19.54 19.20 19.22
C ASP A 383 -19.68 18.83 17.74
N GLU A 384 -20.23 17.65 17.48
CA GLU A 384 -20.34 17.03 16.15
C GLU A 384 -19.07 17.23 15.30
N ALA A 385 -17.95 16.69 15.79
CA ALA A 385 -16.66 16.86 15.15
C ALA A 385 -16.60 16.01 13.85
N ARG A 386 -16.48 16.67 12.69
CA ARG A 386 -16.52 16.02 11.37
C ARG A 386 -15.16 15.85 10.71
N GLY A 387 -14.29 16.84 10.82
CA GLY A 387 -12.96 16.85 10.22
C GLY A 387 -11.86 17.19 11.21
N LEU A 388 -10.65 16.66 10.99
CA LEU A 388 -9.47 17.06 11.75
C LEU A 388 -8.19 17.09 10.91
N THR A 389 -7.29 18.01 11.23
CA THR A 389 -5.94 18.04 10.64
C THR A 389 -4.94 18.62 11.64
N LEU A 390 -3.65 18.59 11.31
CA LEU A 390 -2.58 19.07 12.19
C LEU A 390 -1.63 20.03 11.46
N ASP A 391 -1.18 21.07 12.16
CA ASP A 391 -0.11 21.95 11.68
C ASP A 391 1.28 21.31 11.85
N LYS A 392 2.34 22.01 11.42
CA LYS A 392 3.73 21.55 11.56
C LYS A 392 4.20 21.39 13.02
N ASN A 393 3.53 22.04 13.96
CA ASN A 393 3.84 22.01 15.39
C ASN A 393 3.09 20.86 16.11
N GLY A 394 2.13 20.22 15.43
CA GLY A 394 1.29 19.16 15.97
C GLY A 394 0.06 19.68 16.70
N CYS A 395 -0.30 20.95 16.54
CA CYS A 395 -1.59 21.47 17.01
C CYS A 395 -2.71 20.87 16.16
N ILE A 396 -3.77 20.40 16.81
CA ILE A 396 -4.88 19.71 16.15
C ILE A 396 -5.99 20.72 15.87
N TYR A 397 -6.43 20.81 14.62
CA TYR A 397 -7.53 21.67 14.19
C TYR A 397 -8.74 20.80 13.89
N ILE A 398 -9.88 21.16 14.45
CA ILE A 398 -11.09 20.34 14.43
C ILE A 398 -12.23 21.19 13.90
N ALA A 399 -12.95 20.65 12.91
CA ALA A 399 -14.22 21.19 12.47
C ALA A 399 -15.32 20.71 13.44
N SER A 400 -15.80 21.62 14.29
CA SER A 400 -16.93 21.39 15.18
C SER A 400 -18.19 21.89 14.49
N SER A 401 -18.90 20.97 13.85
CA SER A 401 -19.97 21.32 12.92
C SER A 401 -21.15 21.95 13.64
N ASN A 402 -21.61 21.35 14.75
CA ASN A 402 -22.77 21.85 15.47
C ASN A 402 -22.49 23.18 16.20
N ASN A 403 -21.23 23.42 16.60
CA ASN A 403 -20.83 24.70 17.19
C ASN A 403 -20.46 25.77 16.14
N ASN A 404 -20.58 25.48 14.84
CA ASN A 404 -20.21 26.40 13.76
C ASN A 404 -18.79 26.98 13.98
N SER A 405 -17.81 26.13 14.31
CA SER A 405 -16.49 26.62 14.72
C SER A 405 -15.33 25.73 14.31
N ILE A 406 -14.14 26.34 14.25
CA ILE A 406 -12.87 25.61 14.17
C ILE A 406 -12.15 25.74 15.49
N VAL A 407 -11.96 24.61 16.17
CA VAL A 407 -11.26 24.52 17.45
C VAL A 407 -9.84 24.05 17.23
N VAL A 408 -8.87 24.77 17.80
CA VAL A 408 -7.49 24.29 17.90
C VAL A 408 -7.24 23.69 19.27
N VAL A 409 -6.64 22.50 19.30
CA VAL A 409 -6.24 21.76 20.50
C VAL A 409 -4.72 21.62 20.52
N SER A 410 -4.11 21.80 21.69
CA SER A 410 -2.67 21.65 21.86
C SER A 410 -2.21 20.20 21.60
N PRO A 411 -0.94 19.98 21.20
CA PRO A 411 -0.43 18.63 20.88
C PRO A 411 -0.55 17.61 22.03
N ASP A 412 -0.63 18.09 23.28
CA ASP A 412 -0.79 17.30 24.49
C ASP A 412 -2.26 17.08 24.91
N GLY A 413 -3.22 17.62 24.14
CA GLY A 413 -4.65 17.44 24.37
C GLY A 413 -5.20 18.20 25.59
N LYS A 414 -4.51 19.22 26.11
CA LYS A 414 -4.89 19.89 27.37
C LYS A 414 -5.50 21.27 27.23
N ARG A 415 -5.21 21.97 26.14
CA ARG A 415 -5.69 23.35 25.91
C ARG A 415 -6.45 23.38 24.60
N CYS A 416 -7.54 24.13 24.57
CA CYS A 416 -8.26 24.42 23.36
C CYS A 416 -8.63 25.90 23.26
N SER A 417 -8.83 26.37 22.04
CA SER A 417 -9.41 27.68 21.74
C SER A 417 -10.10 27.64 20.38
N SER A 418 -11.21 28.35 20.24
CA SER A 418 -11.82 28.58 18.92
C SER A 418 -11.00 29.63 18.14
N ILE A 419 -10.74 29.37 16.87
CA ILE A 419 -10.04 30.29 15.95
C ILE A 419 -10.97 30.85 14.86
N LEU A 420 -12.11 30.21 14.64
CA LEU A 420 -13.20 30.63 13.78
C LEU A 420 -14.50 30.23 14.45
N SER A 421 -15.50 31.09 14.37
CA SER A 421 -16.81 30.92 14.96
C SER A 421 -17.90 31.34 13.99
N GLU A 422 -19.17 31.11 14.34
CA GLU A 422 -20.32 31.55 13.56
C GLU A 422 -20.27 33.05 13.23
N HIS A 423 -19.70 33.88 14.13
CA HIS A 423 -19.52 35.32 13.90
C HIS A 423 -18.58 35.65 12.73
N ASP A 424 -17.72 34.71 12.33
CA ASP A 424 -16.84 34.81 11.18
C ASP A 424 -17.52 34.32 9.87
N GLY A 425 -18.78 33.88 9.94
CA GLY A 425 -19.59 33.45 8.80
C GLY A 425 -19.40 31.98 8.39
N ILE A 426 -18.86 31.15 9.29
CA ILE A 426 -18.74 29.70 9.07
C ILE A 426 -19.96 28.99 9.65
N HIS A 427 -20.60 28.12 8.87
CA HIS A 427 -21.75 27.34 9.30
C HIS A 427 -21.56 25.87 8.90
N TRP A 428 -21.74 24.96 9.86
CA TRP A 428 -21.50 23.52 9.72
C TRP A 428 -20.23 23.16 8.95
N PRO A 429 -19.04 23.54 9.45
CA PRO A 429 -17.79 23.11 8.84
C PRO A 429 -17.72 21.59 8.80
N TRP A 430 -17.49 21.01 7.62
CA TRP A 430 -17.57 19.55 7.43
C TRP A 430 -16.19 18.88 7.42
N SER A 431 -15.28 19.41 6.61
CA SER A 431 -13.92 18.91 6.45
C SER A 431 -12.91 20.02 6.73
N ILE A 432 -11.66 19.66 6.96
CA ILE A 432 -10.59 20.63 7.17
C ILE A 432 -9.25 20.05 6.71
N ASP A 433 -8.46 20.83 6.00
CA ASP A 433 -7.07 20.49 5.72
C ASP A 433 -6.14 21.70 5.74
N ILE A 434 -4.86 21.46 6.03
CA ILE A 434 -3.82 22.49 6.17
C ILE A 434 -2.59 22.08 5.37
N ASN A 435 -2.11 22.99 4.52
CA ASN A 435 -0.74 22.91 4.03
C ASN A 435 0.22 23.26 5.18
N LYS A 436 0.89 22.23 5.72
CA LYS A 436 1.81 22.33 6.85
C LYS A 436 3.01 23.26 6.62
N GLU A 437 3.38 23.53 5.37
CA GLU A 437 4.51 24.40 5.02
C GLU A 437 4.09 25.87 4.84
N SER A 438 2.95 26.11 4.19
CA SER A 438 2.46 27.47 3.91
C SER A 438 1.55 28.03 5.00
N GLY A 439 1.00 27.15 5.85
CA GLY A 439 -0.03 27.48 6.84
C GLY A 439 -1.40 27.76 6.22
N LEU A 440 -1.61 27.45 4.93
CA LEU A 440 -2.88 27.65 4.26
C LEU A 440 -3.86 26.55 4.65
N MET A 441 -4.98 26.95 5.25
CA MET A 441 -6.06 26.12 5.72
C MET A 441 -7.28 26.29 4.82
N MET A 442 -7.94 25.18 4.51
CA MET A 442 -9.21 25.17 3.79
C MET A 442 -10.27 24.46 4.64
N VAL A 443 -11.46 25.05 4.69
CA VAL A 443 -12.60 24.52 5.45
C VAL A 443 -13.87 24.63 4.61
N PRO A 444 -14.35 23.54 3.99
CA PRO A 444 -15.68 23.47 3.42
C PRO A 444 -16.76 23.68 4.47
N TYR A 445 -17.79 24.46 4.11
CA TYR A 445 -18.89 24.82 4.99
C TYR A 445 -20.17 25.06 4.17
N ASP A 446 -21.32 25.10 4.83
CA ASP A 446 -22.59 25.43 4.20
C ASP A 446 -22.83 26.94 4.23
N SER A 447 -23.03 27.56 3.07
CA SER A 447 -23.29 29.00 3.01
C SER A 447 -24.73 29.40 3.33
N SER A 448 -25.67 28.46 3.33
CA SER A 448 -27.10 28.72 3.51
C SER A 448 -27.47 29.06 4.96
N GLY A 449 -26.76 28.45 5.93
CA GLY A 449 -27.13 28.56 7.33
C GLY A 449 -28.46 27.86 7.68
N GLU A 450 -28.99 27.01 6.80
CA GLU A 450 -30.18 26.17 7.04
C GLU A 450 -29.82 24.69 7.25
N TRP A 451 -30.26 24.10 8.37
CA TRP A 451 -29.88 22.75 8.83
C TRP A 451 -30.30 21.59 7.90
N ASP A 452 -31.04 21.87 6.84
CA ASP A 452 -31.75 20.85 6.03
C ASP A 452 -31.23 20.72 4.59
N THR A 453 -30.15 21.42 4.27
CA THR A 453 -29.45 21.23 3.00
C THR A 453 -28.08 20.68 3.30
N GLU A 454 -27.85 19.38 3.09
CA GLU A 454 -26.51 18.76 3.13
C GLU A 454 -25.55 19.35 2.06
N SER A 455 -25.79 20.55 1.54
CA SER A 455 -25.02 21.23 0.50
C SER A 455 -23.93 22.11 1.10
N PHE A 456 -22.79 21.50 1.42
CA PHE A 456 -21.54 22.23 1.64
C PHE A 456 -21.06 22.77 0.30
N ASP A 457 -21.34 24.04 0.02
CA ASP A 457 -21.14 24.65 -1.31
C ASP A 457 -20.05 25.74 -1.33
N SER A 458 -19.50 26.07 -0.17
CA SER A 458 -18.54 27.15 0.03
C SER A 458 -17.32 26.68 0.82
N ALA A 459 -16.24 27.45 0.77
CA ALA A 459 -15.02 27.11 1.49
C ALA A 459 -14.35 28.35 2.10
N PHE A 460 -14.00 28.24 3.38
CA PHE A 460 -13.20 29.23 4.06
C PHE A 460 -11.72 28.95 3.78
N VAL A 461 -10.98 29.95 3.31
CA VAL A 461 -9.53 29.84 3.12
C VAL A 461 -8.82 30.79 4.07
N TYR A 462 -8.08 30.21 5.01
CA TYR A 462 -7.43 30.95 6.09
C TYR A 462 -5.94 30.68 6.08
N LYS A 463 -5.13 31.70 6.34
CA LYS A 463 -3.68 31.53 6.49
C LYS A 463 -3.29 31.69 7.94
N ILE A 464 -2.84 30.60 8.55
CA ILE A 464 -2.45 30.59 9.96
C ILE A 464 -1.19 31.45 10.13
N PRO A 465 -1.22 32.50 10.97
CA PRO A 465 -0.05 33.34 11.20
C PRO A 465 1.07 32.54 11.86
N ASN A 466 2.28 32.58 11.29
CA ASN A 466 3.51 32.00 11.86
C ASN A 466 3.60 30.46 11.89
N VAL A 467 2.83 29.76 11.05
CA VAL A 467 3.15 28.38 10.62
C VAL A 467 4.24 28.42 9.55
#